data_AF-A0A2H0VIV8-F1
#
_entry.id   AF-A0A2H0VIV8-F1
#
_cell.length_a   1.000
_cell.length_b   1.000
_cell.length_c   1.000
_cell.angle_alpha   90.00
_cell.angle_beta   90.00
_cell.angle_gamma   90.00
#
_symmetry.space_group_name_H-M   'P 1'
#
loop_
_entity.id
_entity.type
_entity.pdbx_description
1 polymer ?
#
loop_
_entity_poly.entity_id
_entity_poly.type
_entity_poly.pdbx_seq_one_letter_code
_entity_poly.pdbx_strand_id
1 'polypeptide(L)'
;MNKKFFLIAAVVTVFILILVLLISPRRSSTPTPNEAKGEVRRTKLIDLSKEKRNQTMIYVESIEGKLPLYLENFETSVGITTSINIYRVGDDEAEIVRLEIYGLSYLNSDSDEKKNPNVTAYKESYTKAMEMLEGQNIDPKKLIFIYGDKEYVRQTTQIWIDQLKLKP
;
A
#
# COMPACT_ATOMS: atom_id res chain seq x y z
N MET A 1 -37.72 27.74 48.65
CA MET A 1 -37.34 26.65 47.71
C MET A 1 -37.28 25.34 48.48
N ASN A 2 -38.09 24.34 48.09
CA ASN A 2 -38.31 23.15 48.93
C ASN A 2 -37.12 22.18 48.86
N LYS A 3 -36.46 21.94 49.99
CA LYS A 3 -35.33 21.00 50.11
C LYS A 3 -35.66 19.58 49.58
N LYS A 4 -36.94 19.18 49.65
CA LYS A 4 -37.45 17.92 49.09
C LYS A 4 -37.33 17.85 47.56
N PHE A 5 -37.49 18.97 46.87
CA PHE A 5 -37.37 19.03 45.41
C PHE A 5 -35.92 18.84 44.95
N PHE A 6 -34.95 19.42 45.68
CA PHE A 6 -33.53 19.20 45.42
C PHE A 6 -33.09 17.76 45.64
N LEU A 7 -33.61 17.11 46.68
CA LEU A 7 -33.30 15.70 46.96
C LEU A 7 -33.82 14.79 45.84
N ILE A 8 -35.05 15.03 45.36
CA ILE A 8 -35.66 14.25 44.28
C ILE A 8 -34.88 14.47 42.97
N ALA A 9 -34.55 15.72 42.64
CA ALA A 9 -33.77 16.04 41.43
C ALA A 9 -32.38 15.39 41.46
N ALA A 10 -31.69 15.40 42.60
CA ALA A 10 -30.40 14.75 42.77
C ALA A 10 -30.47 13.23 42.56
N VAL A 11 -31.48 12.57 43.14
CA VAL A 11 -31.67 11.10 42.99
C VAL A 11 -31.96 10.74 41.54
N VAL A 12 -32.83 11.49 40.85
CA VAL A 12 -33.15 11.25 39.43
C VAL A 12 -31.91 11.44 38.55
N THR A 13 -31.08 12.45 38.83
CA THR A 13 -29.87 12.73 38.04
C THR A 13 -28.82 11.62 38.20
N VAL A 14 -28.63 11.13 39.43
CA VAL A 14 -27.72 9.99 39.70
C VAL A 14 -28.21 8.72 39.02
N PHE A 15 -29.52 8.47 39.04
CA PHE A 15 -30.10 7.29 38.40
C PHE A 15 -29.93 7.31 36.88
N ILE A 16 -30.12 8.46 36.24
CA ILE A 16 -29.90 8.64 34.79
C ILE A 16 -28.42 8.44 34.44
N LEU A 17 -27.49 8.97 35.25
CA LEU A 17 -26.05 8.79 35.05
C LEU A 17 -25.61 7.32 35.11
N ILE A 18 -26.17 6.55 36.06
CA ILE A 18 -25.91 5.11 36.16
C ILE A 18 -26.47 4.38 34.93
N LEU A 19 -27.66 4.78 34.46
CA LEU A 19 -28.26 4.17 33.27
C LEU A 19 -27.40 4.41 32.01
N VAL A 20 -26.87 5.63 31.83
CA VAL A 20 -25.97 5.98 30.72
C VAL A 20 -24.66 5.20 30.78
N LEU A 21 -24.12 4.95 31.99
CA LEU A 21 -22.93 4.11 32.17
C LEU A 21 -23.19 2.63 31.87
N LEU A 22 -24.39 2.12 32.16
CA LEU A 22 -24.77 0.73 31.88
C LEU A 22 -25.09 0.48 30.39
N ILE A 23 -25.62 1.48 29.69
CA ILE A 23 -25.97 1.37 28.27
C ILE A 23 -24.80 1.82 27.37
N SER A 24 -23.77 2.48 27.92
CA SER A 24 -22.57 2.82 27.15
C SER A 24 -21.94 1.54 26.59
N PRO A 25 -21.83 1.40 25.26
CA PRO A 25 -21.17 0.25 24.68
C PRO A 25 -19.73 0.22 25.20
N ARG A 26 -19.38 -0.85 25.92
CA ARG A 26 -17.99 -1.13 26.26
C ARG A 26 -17.21 -1.06 24.95
N ARG A 27 -16.25 -0.14 24.85
CA ARG A 27 -15.28 -0.13 23.77
C ARG A 27 -14.70 -1.53 23.71
N SER A 28 -15.05 -2.26 22.65
CA SER A 28 -14.37 -3.46 22.23
C SER A 28 -12.89 -3.10 22.22
N SER A 29 -12.13 -3.73 23.11
CA SER A 29 -10.68 -3.70 23.05
C SER A 29 -10.30 -4.19 21.67
N THR A 30 -9.82 -3.27 20.83
CA THR A 30 -9.24 -3.59 19.53
C THR A 30 -8.25 -4.73 19.77
N PRO A 31 -8.38 -5.89 19.11
CA PRO A 31 -7.36 -6.91 19.24
C PRO A 31 -6.06 -6.29 18.74
N THR A 32 -5.07 -6.23 19.63
CA THR A 32 -3.68 -5.90 19.30
C THR A 32 -3.32 -6.77 18.10
N PRO A 33 -2.89 -6.21 16.96
CA PRO A 33 -2.38 -7.04 15.87
C PRO A 33 -1.27 -7.88 16.46
N ASN A 34 -1.42 -9.21 16.40
CA ASN A 34 -0.30 -10.10 16.61
C ASN A 34 0.80 -9.63 15.67
N GLU A 35 1.84 -9.03 16.26
CA GLU A 35 3.10 -8.77 15.59
C GLU A 35 3.70 -10.15 15.33
N ALA A 36 3.22 -10.77 14.25
CA ALA A 36 3.88 -11.90 13.67
C ALA A 36 5.27 -11.40 13.30
N LYS A 37 6.26 -11.74 14.13
CA LYS A 37 7.66 -11.90 13.73
C LYS A 37 7.72 -13.01 12.67
N GLY A 38 7.08 -12.79 11.53
CA GLY A 38 7.44 -13.44 10.31
C GLY A 38 8.72 -12.77 9.86
N GLU A 39 9.80 -13.54 9.72
CA GLU A 39 10.87 -13.19 8.82
C GLU A 39 10.28 -12.51 7.59
N VAL A 40 10.74 -11.28 7.32
CA VAL A 40 10.39 -10.52 6.13
C VAL A 40 10.83 -11.32 4.93
N ARG A 41 9.97 -12.24 4.47
CA ARG A 41 10.11 -12.85 3.16
C ARG A 41 9.86 -11.70 2.19
N ARG A 42 10.94 -11.13 1.66
CA ARG A 42 10.93 -10.40 0.38
C ARG A 42 10.39 -11.39 -0.66
N THR A 43 9.07 -11.52 -0.71
CA THR A 43 8.37 -12.58 -1.43
C THR A 43 8.77 -12.47 -2.91
N LYS A 44 9.38 -13.54 -3.46
CA LYS A 44 9.79 -13.74 -4.87
C LYS A 44 11.10 -13.16 -5.43
N LEU A 45 12.00 -12.56 -4.63
CA LEU A 45 13.38 -12.34 -5.10
C LEU A 45 14.25 -13.62 -5.13
N ILE A 46 13.79 -14.66 -4.43
CA ILE A 46 14.60 -15.81 -4.00
C ILE A 46 14.79 -16.88 -5.10
N ASP A 47 14.14 -16.76 -6.27
CA ASP A 47 14.16 -17.80 -7.31
C ASP A 47 14.90 -17.41 -8.62
N LEU A 48 15.60 -16.27 -8.62
CA LEU A 48 16.42 -15.86 -9.76
C LEU A 48 17.84 -16.43 -9.65
N SER A 49 18.37 -16.96 -10.76
CA SER A 49 19.75 -17.42 -10.80
C SER A 49 20.72 -16.27 -10.50
N LYS A 50 21.86 -16.59 -9.88
CA LYS A 50 22.93 -15.62 -9.60
C LYS A 50 23.34 -14.85 -10.87
N GLU A 51 23.38 -15.55 -12.00
CA GLU A 51 23.67 -14.95 -13.31
C GLU A 51 22.64 -13.88 -13.70
N LYS A 52 21.34 -14.16 -13.54
CA LYS A 52 20.29 -13.20 -13.86
C LYS A 52 20.34 -11.97 -12.95
N ARG A 53 20.65 -12.17 -11.66
CA ARG A 53 20.84 -11.08 -10.70
C ARG A 53 22.02 -10.19 -11.08
N ASN A 54 23.17 -10.77 -11.41
CA ASN A 54 24.35 -10.03 -11.89
C ASN A 54 24.05 -9.23 -13.16
N GLN A 55 23.36 -9.83 -14.13
CA GLN A 55 22.97 -9.12 -15.36
C GLN A 55 22.02 -7.94 -15.07
N THR A 56 21.10 -8.11 -14.12
CA THR A 56 20.19 -7.05 -13.68
C THR A 56 20.97 -5.93 -13.00
N MET A 57 21.91 -6.25 -12.10
CA MET A 57 22.77 -5.28 -11.43
C MET A 57 23.56 -4.43 -12.45
N ILE A 58 24.25 -5.06 -13.40
CA ILE A 58 24.99 -4.37 -14.47
C ILE A 58 24.07 -3.45 -15.27
N TYR A 59 22.86 -3.93 -15.58
CA TYR A 59 21.87 -3.13 -16.29
C TYR A 59 21.41 -1.92 -15.46
N VAL A 60 21.12 -2.10 -14.17
CA VAL A 60 20.73 -1.04 -13.25
C VAL A 60 21.83 0.02 -13.11
N GLU A 61 23.10 -0.39 -12.99
CA GLU A 61 24.24 0.54 -12.99
C GLU A 61 24.30 1.38 -14.27
N SER A 62 24.04 0.77 -15.44
CA SER A 62 24.06 1.48 -16.73
C SER A 62 22.96 2.54 -16.88
N ILE A 63 21.90 2.47 -16.06
CA ILE A 63 20.76 3.40 -16.08
C ILE A 63 20.68 4.28 -14.83
N GLU A 64 21.67 4.24 -13.93
CA GLU A 64 21.61 4.93 -12.64
C GLU A 64 21.33 6.43 -12.78
N GLY A 65 21.97 7.10 -13.75
CA GLY A 65 21.76 8.52 -14.03
C GLY A 65 20.40 8.90 -14.62
N LYS A 66 19.52 7.92 -14.86
CA LYS A 66 18.15 8.12 -15.37
C LYS A 66 17.08 7.94 -14.29
N LEU A 67 17.45 7.51 -13.10
CA LEU A 67 16.58 7.41 -11.93
C LEU A 67 16.95 8.50 -10.91
N PRO A 68 16.02 8.99 -10.07
CA PRO A 68 14.63 8.55 -9.94
C PRO A 68 13.70 9.12 -11.02
N LEU A 69 12.57 8.44 -11.23
CA LEU A 69 11.44 8.96 -12.01
C LEU A 69 10.24 9.20 -11.09
N TYR A 70 9.62 10.36 -11.25
CA TYR A 70 8.52 10.79 -10.40
C TYR A 70 7.41 11.41 -11.24
N LEU A 71 6.17 11.03 -10.94
CA LEU A 71 4.97 11.67 -11.48
C LEU A 71 3.98 11.89 -10.34
N GLU A 72 3.61 13.13 -10.12
CA GLU A 72 2.60 13.52 -9.13
C GLU A 72 1.25 13.76 -9.81
N ASN A 73 0.17 13.54 -9.06
CA ASN A 73 -1.19 13.89 -9.46
C ASN A 73 -1.65 13.24 -10.78
N PHE A 74 -1.28 11.98 -11.01
CA PHE A 74 -1.81 11.22 -12.15
C PHE A 74 -3.28 10.89 -11.90
N GLU A 75 -4.17 11.50 -12.69
CA GLU A 75 -5.61 11.24 -12.62
C GLU A 75 -5.98 9.99 -13.42
N THR A 76 -6.55 9.01 -12.72
CA THR A 76 -7.03 7.76 -13.34
C THR A 76 -8.47 7.90 -13.84
N SER A 77 -8.89 7.01 -14.73
CA SER A 77 -10.24 7.03 -15.33
C SER A 77 -11.38 6.86 -14.30
N VAL A 78 -11.06 6.30 -13.13
CA VAL A 78 -11.98 6.09 -12.01
C VAL A 78 -11.96 7.23 -10.98
N GLY A 79 -11.29 8.35 -11.30
CA GLY A 79 -11.27 9.55 -10.47
C GLY A 79 -10.38 9.44 -9.23
N ILE A 80 -9.50 8.43 -9.16
CA ILE A 80 -8.50 8.32 -8.11
C ILE A 80 -7.21 8.96 -8.60
N THR A 81 -6.69 9.92 -7.84
CA THR A 81 -5.40 10.57 -8.11
C THR A 81 -4.27 9.76 -7.47
N THR A 82 -3.25 9.41 -8.24
CA THR A 82 -2.09 8.66 -7.76
C THR A 82 -0.78 9.43 -7.96
N SER A 83 0.26 9.00 -7.24
CA SER A 83 1.63 9.44 -7.48
C SER A 83 2.52 8.22 -7.72
N ILE A 84 3.40 8.30 -8.72
CA ILE A 84 4.29 7.22 -9.14
C ILE A 84 5.72 7.60 -8.80
N ASN A 85 6.45 6.71 -8.14
CA ASN A 85 7.86 6.87 -7.82
C ASN A 85 8.66 5.63 -8.23
N ILE A 86 9.71 5.83 -9.04
CA ILE A 86 10.61 4.77 -9.49
C ILE A 86 12.03 5.14 -9.12
N TYR A 87 12.64 4.40 -8.20
CA TYR A 87 13.91 4.83 -7.58
C TYR A 87 14.70 3.67 -6.99
N ARG A 88 15.92 3.96 -6.55
CA ARG A 88 16.80 3.03 -5.84
C ARG A 88 16.99 3.50 -4.40
N VAL A 89 17.20 2.55 -3.51
CA VAL A 89 17.55 2.79 -2.10
C VAL A 89 18.89 2.13 -1.82
N GLY A 90 19.81 2.84 -1.16
CA GLY A 90 21.16 2.35 -0.91
C GLY A 90 21.24 1.09 -0.03
N ASP A 91 20.22 0.87 0.81
CA ASP A 91 20.12 -0.30 1.69
C ASP A 91 19.46 -1.53 1.01
N ASP A 92 18.92 -1.37 -0.20
CA ASP A 92 18.43 -2.50 -0.99
C ASP A 92 19.59 -3.19 -1.74
N GLU A 93 19.33 -4.42 -2.21
CA GLU A 93 20.29 -5.12 -3.08
C GLU A 93 20.45 -4.33 -4.40
N ALA A 94 21.66 -4.30 -4.96
CA ALA A 94 22.03 -3.36 -6.02
C ALA A 94 21.20 -3.51 -7.31
N GLU A 95 20.65 -4.69 -7.56
CA GLU A 95 19.77 -5.02 -8.69
C GLU A 95 18.30 -4.60 -8.51
N ILE A 96 17.91 -4.16 -7.30
CA ILE A 96 16.53 -3.83 -6.98
C ILE A 96 16.22 -2.39 -7.40
N VAL A 97 15.07 -2.23 -8.05
CA VAL A 97 14.43 -0.93 -8.29
C VAL A 97 13.08 -0.93 -7.57
N ARG A 98 12.73 0.17 -6.92
CA ARG A 98 11.43 0.34 -6.31
C ARG A 98 10.47 0.96 -7.30
N LEU A 99 9.26 0.42 -7.40
CA LEU A 99 8.13 1.04 -8.08
C LEU A 99 7.01 1.22 -7.05
N GLU A 100 6.79 2.45 -6.64
CA GLU A 100 5.78 2.78 -5.64
C GLU A 100 4.68 3.62 -6.26
N ILE A 101 3.43 3.20 -6.02
CA ILE A 101 2.24 3.92 -6.47
C ILE A 101 1.45 4.31 -5.22
N TYR A 102 1.24 5.59 -5.04
CA TYR A 102 0.56 6.18 -3.89
C TYR A 102 -0.86 6.64 -4.28
N GLY A 103 -1.70 6.90 -3.27
CA GLY A 103 -3.09 7.34 -3.47
C GLY A 103 -4.13 6.22 -3.58
N LEU A 104 -3.68 4.95 -3.52
CA LEU A 104 -4.53 3.76 -3.60
C LEU A 104 -4.79 3.14 -2.23
N SER A 105 -5.97 2.53 -2.07
CA SER A 105 -6.26 1.65 -0.93
C SER A 105 -5.88 0.20 -1.28
N TYR A 106 -4.85 -0.31 -0.60
CA TYR A 106 -4.36 -1.69 -0.73
C TYR A 106 -4.99 -2.68 0.26
N LEU A 107 -5.94 -2.22 1.09
CA LEU A 107 -6.59 -3.04 2.11
C LEU A 107 -7.62 -4.01 1.51
N ASN A 108 -8.13 -3.71 0.30
CA ASN A 108 -8.99 -4.60 -0.45
C ASN A 108 -8.19 -5.30 -1.55
N SER A 109 -7.94 -6.60 -1.41
CA SER A 109 -7.21 -7.41 -2.38
C SER A 109 -8.09 -7.99 -3.50
N ASP A 110 -9.39 -7.67 -3.54
CA ASP A 110 -10.24 -8.01 -4.69
C ASP A 110 -9.66 -7.35 -5.95
N SER A 111 -9.46 -8.16 -6.99
CA SER A 111 -8.90 -7.76 -8.29
C SER A 111 -9.97 -7.56 -9.36
N ASP A 112 -11.25 -7.71 -9.01
CA ASP A 112 -12.33 -7.39 -9.91
C ASP A 112 -12.40 -5.86 -10.09
N GLU A 113 -11.95 -5.38 -11.25
CA GLU A 113 -11.99 -3.97 -11.65
C GLU A 113 -13.38 -3.33 -11.50
N LYS A 114 -14.46 -4.12 -11.57
CA LYS A 114 -15.84 -3.63 -11.41
C LYS A 114 -16.23 -3.40 -9.95
N LYS A 115 -15.58 -4.08 -9.00
CA LYS A 115 -15.88 -4.01 -7.56
C LYS A 115 -14.89 -3.17 -6.79
N ASN A 116 -13.67 -3.05 -7.30
CA ASN A 116 -12.59 -2.34 -6.66
C ASN A 116 -11.95 -1.33 -7.62
N PRO A 117 -12.34 -0.04 -7.58
CA PRO A 117 -11.76 0.97 -8.47
C PRO A 117 -10.25 1.16 -8.25
N ASN A 118 -9.70 0.78 -7.08
CA ASN A 118 -8.25 0.81 -6.85
C ASN A 118 -7.49 -0.11 -7.80
N VAL A 119 -8.10 -1.19 -8.30
CA VAL A 119 -7.46 -2.12 -9.24
C VAL A 119 -7.29 -1.44 -10.60
N THR A 120 -8.32 -0.76 -11.09
CA THR A 120 -8.25 0.01 -12.34
C THR A 120 -7.26 1.16 -12.20
N ALA A 121 -7.32 1.92 -11.10
CA ALA A 121 -6.38 3.00 -10.83
C ALA A 121 -4.93 2.50 -10.72
N TYR A 122 -4.71 1.35 -10.09
CA TYR A 122 -3.41 0.69 -10.02
C TYR A 122 -2.90 0.29 -11.40
N LYS A 123 -3.74 -0.38 -12.21
CA LYS A 123 -3.41 -0.83 -13.56
C LYS A 123 -2.97 0.33 -14.44
N GLU A 124 -3.74 1.42 -14.46
CA GLU A 124 -3.42 2.61 -15.24
C GLU A 124 -2.12 3.28 -14.77
N SER A 125 -1.95 3.41 -13.45
CA SER A 125 -0.73 3.97 -12.86
C SER A 125 0.50 3.09 -13.15
N TYR A 126 0.35 1.77 -13.10
CA TYR A 126 1.41 0.82 -13.42
C TYR A 126 1.80 0.91 -14.90
N THR A 127 0.81 0.93 -15.80
CA THR A 127 1.07 1.15 -17.23
C THR A 127 1.79 2.47 -17.44
N LYS A 128 1.37 3.55 -16.75
CA LYS A 128 2.05 4.84 -16.86
C LYS A 128 3.50 4.79 -16.37
N ALA A 129 3.77 4.05 -15.31
CA ALA A 129 5.13 3.84 -14.81
C ALA A 129 6.02 3.12 -15.85
N MET A 130 5.48 2.11 -16.54
CA MET A 130 6.22 1.43 -17.61
C MET A 130 6.51 2.37 -18.79
N GLU A 131 5.54 3.17 -19.20
CA GLU A 131 5.75 4.21 -20.25
C GLU A 131 6.83 5.22 -19.85
N MET A 132 6.88 5.62 -18.58
CA MET A 132 7.91 6.54 -18.08
C MET A 132 9.32 5.94 -18.19
N LEU A 133 9.47 4.65 -17.88
CA LEU A 133 10.74 3.92 -18.04
C LEU A 133 11.13 3.81 -19.52
N GLU A 134 10.20 3.36 -20.36
CA GLU A 134 10.44 3.22 -21.80
C GLU A 134 10.79 4.57 -22.44
N GLY A 135 10.14 5.66 -22.02
CA GLY A 135 10.44 7.03 -22.45
C GLY A 135 11.87 7.49 -22.09
N GLN A 136 12.51 6.87 -21.10
CA GLN A 136 13.92 7.08 -20.75
C GLN A 136 14.86 6.07 -21.40
N ASN A 137 14.38 5.26 -22.34
CA ASN A 137 15.08 4.11 -22.90
C ASN A 137 15.54 3.12 -21.81
N ILE A 138 14.68 2.87 -20.83
CA ILE A 138 14.84 1.83 -19.81
C ILE A 138 13.85 0.71 -20.15
N ASP A 139 14.36 -0.53 -20.25
CA ASP A 139 13.59 -1.74 -20.52
C ASP A 139 13.14 -2.37 -19.19
N PRO A 140 11.85 -2.27 -18.81
CA PRO A 140 11.41 -2.70 -17.49
C PRO A 140 11.51 -4.22 -17.29
N LYS A 141 11.54 -5.02 -18.37
CA LYS A 141 11.75 -6.49 -18.34
C LYS A 141 13.12 -6.90 -17.82
N LYS A 142 14.08 -5.97 -17.83
CA LYS A 142 15.43 -6.18 -17.31
C LYS A 142 15.56 -5.72 -15.87
N LEU A 143 14.50 -5.20 -15.26
CA LEU A 143 14.49 -4.73 -13.88
C LEU A 143 13.85 -5.75 -12.96
N ILE A 144 14.22 -5.66 -11.69
CA ILE A 144 13.61 -6.40 -10.60
C ILE A 144 12.94 -5.37 -9.68
N PHE A 145 11.62 -5.39 -9.65
CA PHE A 145 10.83 -4.42 -8.90
C PHE A 145 10.48 -4.89 -7.49
N ILE A 146 10.51 -3.96 -6.53
CA ILE A 146 9.78 -4.05 -5.26
C ILE A 146 8.64 -3.01 -5.28
N TYR A 147 7.42 -3.46 -4.96
CA TYR A 147 6.20 -2.66 -5.06
C TYR A 147 5.76 -2.04 -3.72
N GLY A 148 6.66 -1.33 -3.05
CA GLY A 148 6.38 -0.62 -1.79
C GLY A 148 6.99 -1.23 -0.54
N ASP A 149 7.06 -0.39 0.50
CA ASP A 149 7.69 -0.72 1.79
C ASP A 149 6.88 -1.61 2.72
N LYS A 150 5.55 -1.55 2.64
CA LYS A 150 4.67 -2.31 3.54
C LYS A 150 4.34 -3.67 2.94
N GLU A 151 4.38 -4.72 3.77
CA GLU A 151 4.14 -6.09 3.31
C GLU A 151 2.77 -6.27 2.66
N TYR A 152 1.71 -5.71 3.26
CA TYR A 152 0.36 -5.79 2.68
C TYR A 152 0.27 -5.09 1.31
N VAL A 153 1.01 -4.00 1.10
CA VAL A 153 1.05 -3.30 -0.21
C VAL A 153 1.73 -4.20 -1.24
N ARG A 154 2.86 -4.81 -0.90
CA ARG A 154 3.56 -5.75 -1.79
C ARG A 154 2.69 -6.95 -2.15
N GLN A 155 2.03 -7.56 -1.17
CA GLN A 155 1.18 -8.73 -1.38
C GLN A 155 -0.03 -8.39 -2.27
N THR A 156 -0.77 -7.34 -1.94
CA THR A 156 -1.92 -6.90 -2.74
C THR A 156 -1.49 -6.53 -4.16
N THR A 157 -0.37 -5.82 -4.30
CA THR A 157 0.17 -5.46 -5.61
C THR A 157 0.56 -6.69 -6.43
N GLN A 158 1.24 -7.67 -5.83
CA GLN A 158 1.60 -8.90 -6.51
C GLN A 158 0.37 -9.67 -6.99
N ILE A 159 -0.69 -9.73 -6.18
CA ILE A 159 -1.97 -10.33 -6.55
C ILE A 159 -2.55 -9.63 -7.79
N TRP A 160 -2.60 -8.29 -7.78
CA TRP A 160 -3.12 -7.52 -8.90
C TRP A 160 -2.29 -7.71 -10.17
N ILE A 161 -0.95 -7.65 -10.09
CA ILE A 161 -0.06 -7.90 -11.22
C ILE A 161 -0.30 -9.29 -11.82
N ASP A 162 -0.33 -10.33 -10.97
CA ASP A 162 -0.49 -11.71 -11.41
C ASP A 162 -1.86 -11.93 -12.07
N GLN A 163 -2.94 -11.38 -11.50
CA GLN A 163 -4.31 -11.58 -11.99
C GLN A 163 -4.63 -10.73 -13.22
N LEU A 164 -4.15 -9.50 -13.27
CA LEU A 164 -4.29 -8.62 -14.44
C LEU A 164 -3.29 -8.96 -15.55
N LYS A 165 -2.33 -9.86 -15.28
CA LYS A 165 -1.23 -10.23 -16.19
C LYS A 165 -0.42 -9.01 -16.64
N LEU A 166 -0.20 -8.08 -15.71
CA LEU A 166 0.65 -6.92 -15.98
C LEU A 166 2.08 -7.41 -16.14
N LYS A 167 2.71 -7.00 -17.23
CA LYS A 167 4.10 -7.33 -17.50
C LYS A 167 4.94 -6.09 -17.20
N PRO A 168 6.10 -6.24 -16.54
CA PRO A 168 7.19 -5.32 -16.78
C PRO A 168 7.67 -5.45 -18.25
#